data_AF-A0A0F0GZQ4-F1
#
_entry.id   AF-A0A0F0GZQ4-F1
#
_cell.length_a   1.000
_cell.length_b   1.000
_cell.length_c   1.000
_cell.angle_alpha   90.00
_cell.angle_beta   90.00
_cell.angle_gamma   90.00
#
_symmetry.space_group_name_H-M   'P 1'
#
loop_
_entity.id
_entity.type
_entity.pdbx_description
1 polymer ?
#
loop_
_entity_poly.entity_id
_entity_poly.type
_entity_poly.pdbx_seq_one_letter_code
_entity_poly.pdbx_strand_id
1 'polypeptide(L)'
;MTPIPHAVPQIDDPRIAHALASRWRRTRTLLLLSAGLLPAATGLICVALAGIAPVWWAAIPAVTAVACAGVLLTWLRRNGLNDPYSWLPATVLMTGTQLVLGVLPGSAIALRLTPHAALAVKALCALGMLSAGSSGVLARMARRTLLDSPLLELGSTGFPLVLAGPAHVVIGNDRIDWKGARVSFDRIGHVSTEASGLVLHTASGAWTVPVADPAAAHALLRRRLAWWEEQRLVAAEHERRHYLDLVASLAEISGVGMRGGVGVTVDSNGVTTGIALSPAVRDLDPDVLAARLMDCAERARSDARRQV
;
A
#
# COMPACT_ATOMS: atom_id res chain seq x y z
N MET A 1 -4.86 14.80 -14.09
CA MET A 1 -3.86 14.82 -13.01
C MET A 1 -4.44 14.14 -11.79
N THR A 2 -3.79 13.12 -11.25
CA THR A 2 -4.23 12.46 -10.00
C THR A 2 -3.85 13.32 -8.81
N PRO A 3 -4.78 13.71 -7.94
CA PRO A 3 -4.45 14.47 -6.73
C PRO A 3 -3.50 13.62 -5.88
N ILE A 4 -2.33 14.18 -5.57
CA ILE A 4 -1.35 13.60 -4.65
C ILE A 4 -1.55 14.32 -3.32
N PRO A 5 -1.62 13.61 -2.18
CA PRO A 5 -1.82 14.24 -0.87
C PRO A 5 -0.75 15.28 -0.57
N HIS A 6 -1.16 16.51 -0.25
CA HIS A 6 -0.28 17.59 0.19
C HIS A 6 0.51 17.27 1.48
N ALA A 7 0.11 16.21 2.19
CA ALA A 7 0.78 15.74 3.38
C ALA A 7 2.13 15.04 3.10
N VAL A 8 2.47 14.75 1.84
CA VAL A 8 3.77 14.14 1.50
C VAL A 8 4.78 15.25 1.19
N PRO A 9 5.81 15.44 2.04
CA PRO A 9 6.79 16.50 1.85
C PRO A 9 7.60 16.28 0.56
N GLN A 10 8.01 17.39 -0.08
CA GLN A 10 8.83 17.42 -1.30
C GLN A 10 8.15 16.91 -2.59
N ILE A 11 6.82 16.97 -2.66
CA ILE A 11 6.04 16.64 -3.88
C ILE A 11 6.43 17.48 -5.10
N ASP A 12 6.98 18.68 -4.88
CA ASP A 12 7.39 19.58 -5.95
C ASP A 12 8.64 19.08 -6.72
N ASP A 13 9.37 18.08 -6.18
CA ASP A 13 10.45 17.42 -6.91
C ASP A 13 9.88 16.30 -7.82
N PRO A 14 10.02 16.41 -9.16
CA PRO A 14 9.50 15.41 -10.09
C PRO A 14 10.11 14.02 -9.90
N ARG A 15 11.34 13.91 -9.36
CA ARG A 15 11.99 12.62 -9.10
C ARG A 15 11.35 11.89 -7.92
N ILE A 16 11.07 12.63 -6.84
CA ILE A 16 10.37 12.12 -5.66
C ILE A 16 8.93 11.75 -6.01
N ALA A 17 8.25 12.59 -6.79
CA ALA A 17 6.91 12.31 -7.30
C ALA A 17 6.86 11.01 -8.11
N HIS A 18 7.86 10.74 -8.96
CA HIS A 18 7.93 9.51 -9.75
C HIS A 18 8.16 8.27 -8.88
N ALA A 19 9.06 8.34 -7.90
CA ALA A 19 9.31 7.25 -6.96
C ALA A 19 8.08 6.93 -6.09
N LEU A 20 7.34 7.97 -5.66
CA LEU A 20 6.12 7.83 -4.85
C LEU A 20 4.90 7.40 -5.67
N ALA A 21 4.87 7.62 -6.99
CA ALA A 21 3.71 7.33 -7.82
C ALA A 21 3.29 5.85 -7.78
N SER A 22 4.27 4.93 -7.75
CA SER A 22 4.00 3.48 -7.66
C SER A 22 3.36 3.10 -6.33
N ARG A 23 3.88 3.64 -5.23
CA ARG A 23 3.36 3.44 -3.87
C ARG A 23 1.99 4.07 -3.70
N TRP A 24 1.82 5.29 -4.17
CA TRP A 24 0.53 5.99 -4.16
C TRP A 24 -0.55 5.19 -4.91
N ARG A 25 -0.21 4.60 -6.06
CA ARG A 25 -1.15 3.74 -6.80
C ARG A 25 -1.59 2.53 -5.97
N ARG A 26 -0.66 1.84 -5.31
CA ARG A 26 -0.97 0.70 -4.41
C ARG A 26 -1.82 1.14 -3.21
N THR A 27 -1.40 2.20 -2.53
CA THR A 27 -2.11 2.76 -1.37
C THR A 27 -3.52 3.21 -1.74
N ARG A 28 -3.69 3.88 -2.88
CA ARG A 28 -4.99 4.30 -3.38
C ARG A 28 -5.90 3.10 -3.64
N THR A 29 -5.38 2.02 -4.22
CA THR A 29 -6.17 0.79 -4.41
C THR A 29 -6.60 0.22 -3.07
N LEU A 30 -5.69 0.08 -2.10
CA LEU A 30 -6.01 -0.41 -0.75
C LEU A 30 -7.06 0.46 -0.04
N LEU A 31 -6.94 1.78 -0.16
CA LEU A 31 -7.87 2.73 0.44
C LEU A 31 -9.24 2.72 -0.24
N LEU A 32 -9.30 2.60 -1.57
CA LEU A 32 -10.57 2.43 -2.29
C LEU A 32 -11.26 1.11 -1.92
N LEU A 33 -10.49 0.04 -1.71
CA LEU A 33 -11.03 -1.24 -1.24
C LEU A 33 -11.55 -1.11 0.20
N SER A 34 -10.78 -0.48 1.10
CA SER A 34 -11.12 -0.40 2.53
C SER A 34 -12.24 0.58 2.86
N ALA A 35 -12.24 1.76 2.24
CA ALA A 35 -13.18 2.84 2.55
C ALA A 35 -14.29 3.01 1.49
N GLY A 36 -14.20 2.32 0.35
CA GLY A 36 -15.20 2.34 -0.71
C GLY A 36 -15.90 0.99 -0.87
N LEU A 37 -15.18 -0.01 -1.38
CA LEU A 37 -15.78 -1.28 -1.80
C LEU A 37 -16.37 -2.08 -0.63
N LEU A 38 -15.60 -2.31 0.44
CA LEU A 38 -16.04 -3.13 1.57
C LEU A 38 -17.22 -2.50 2.35
N PRO A 39 -17.22 -1.19 2.68
CA PRO A 39 -18.37 -0.53 3.31
C PRO A 39 -19.63 -0.53 2.44
N ALA A 40 -19.48 -0.43 1.11
CA ALA A 40 -20.59 -0.55 0.18
C ALA A 40 -21.15 -1.98 0.13
N ALA A 41 -20.28 -3.00 0.15
CA ALA A 41 -20.70 -4.40 0.26
C ALA A 41 -21.47 -4.66 1.57
N THR A 42 -21.00 -4.10 2.69
CA THR A 42 -21.73 -4.17 3.98
C THR A 42 -23.10 -3.50 3.89
N GLY A 43 -23.21 -2.35 3.22
CA GLY A 43 -24.49 -1.69 2.95
C GLY A 43 -25.46 -2.57 2.15
N LEU A 44 -24.97 -3.23 1.09
CA LEU A 44 -25.75 -4.17 0.28
C LEU A 44 -26.22 -5.39 1.10
N ILE A 45 -25.37 -5.91 1.99
CA ILE A 45 -25.74 -7.00 2.91
C ILE A 45 -26.92 -6.56 3.79
N CYS A 46 -26.89 -5.35 4.34
CA CYS A 46 -28.01 -4.84 5.14
C CYS A 46 -29.30 -4.69 4.32
N VAL A 47 -29.22 -4.25 3.06
CA VAL A 47 -30.37 -4.18 2.14
C VAL A 47 -30.93 -5.59 1.86
N ALA A 48 -30.07 -6.57 1.63
CA ALA A 48 -30.48 -7.96 1.43
C ALA A 48 -31.19 -8.53 2.68
N LEU A 49 -30.66 -8.26 3.87
CA LEU A 49 -31.29 -8.64 5.14
C LEU A 49 -32.68 -8.01 5.30
N ALA A 50 -32.83 -6.74 4.93
CA ALA A 50 -34.12 -6.05 4.95
C ALA A 50 -35.12 -6.67 3.95
N GLY A 51 -34.67 -7.07 2.76
CA GLY A 51 -35.52 -7.72 1.75
C GLY A 51 -36.02 -9.11 2.13
N ILE A 52 -35.32 -9.80 3.04
CA ILE A 52 -35.76 -11.09 3.60
C ILE A 52 -36.89 -10.87 4.63
N ALA A 53 -36.91 -9.71 5.29
CA ALA A 53 -37.89 -9.41 6.34
C ALA A 53 -39.18 -8.80 5.75
N PRO A 54 -40.38 -9.33 6.05
CA PRO A 54 -41.65 -8.87 5.47
C PRO A 54 -42.19 -7.57 6.09
N VAL A 55 -41.38 -6.81 6.83
CA VAL A 55 -41.83 -5.64 7.60
C VAL A 55 -41.06 -4.39 7.19
N TRP A 56 -41.79 -3.29 6.98
CA TRP A 56 -41.21 -2.04 6.47
C TRP A 56 -40.14 -1.45 7.39
N TRP A 57 -40.27 -1.62 8.72
CA TRP A 57 -39.30 -1.10 9.69
C TRP A 57 -37.96 -1.85 9.67
N ALA A 58 -37.88 -3.03 9.02
CA ALA A 58 -36.61 -3.70 8.74
C ALA A 58 -35.73 -2.91 7.75
N ALA A 59 -36.28 -1.90 7.07
CA ALA A 59 -35.50 -0.99 6.23
C ALA A 59 -34.62 -0.03 7.05
N ILE A 60 -34.91 0.23 8.33
CA ILE A 60 -34.17 1.22 9.14
C ILE A 60 -32.66 0.88 9.25
N PRO A 61 -32.26 -0.36 9.62
CA PRO A 61 -30.85 -0.77 9.60
C PRO A 61 -30.18 -0.63 8.23
N ALA A 62 -30.92 -0.94 7.15
CA ALA A 62 -30.41 -0.84 5.78
C ALA A 62 -30.14 0.62 5.38
N VAL A 63 -31.11 1.52 5.62
CA VAL A 63 -30.96 2.95 5.35
C VAL A 63 -29.79 3.54 6.13
N THR A 64 -29.66 3.16 7.41
CA THR A 64 -28.56 3.62 8.27
C THR A 64 -27.20 3.16 7.72
N ALA A 65 -27.08 1.89 7.33
CA ALA A 65 -25.84 1.34 6.79
C ALA A 65 -25.45 1.99 5.44
N VAL A 66 -26.43 2.23 4.57
CA VAL A 66 -26.23 2.92 3.28
C VAL A 66 -25.83 4.38 3.50
N ALA A 67 -26.44 5.08 4.45
CA ALA A 67 -26.07 6.43 4.81
C ALA A 67 -24.61 6.50 5.32
N CYS A 68 -24.20 5.59 6.20
CA CYS A 68 -22.80 5.50 6.66
C CYS A 68 -21.83 5.24 5.49
N ALA A 69 -22.17 4.34 4.55
CA ALA A 69 -21.37 4.10 3.35
C ALA A 69 -21.23 5.38 2.51
N GLY A 70 -22.35 6.10 2.31
CA GLY A 70 -22.38 7.35 1.56
C GLY A 70 -21.54 8.45 2.20
N VAL A 71 -21.61 8.59 3.53
CA VAL A 71 -20.80 9.54 4.30
C VAL A 71 -19.31 9.20 4.16
N LEU A 72 -18.93 7.94 4.31
CA LEU A 72 -17.53 7.51 4.17
C LEU A 72 -17.01 7.71 2.74
N LEU A 73 -17.83 7.42 1.72
CA LEU A 73 -17.46 7.64 0.32
C LEU A 73 -17.32 9.13 0.00
N THR A 74 -18.22 9.96 0.54
CA THR A 74 -18.17 11.42 0.38
C THR A 74 -16.95 12.01 1.07
N TRP A 75 -16.66 11.53 2.29
CA TRP A 75 -15.44 11.86 3.02
C TRP A 75 -14.20 11.45 2.23
N LEU A 76 -14.17 10.23 1.70
CA LEU A 76 -13.05 9.71 0.90
C LEU A 76 -12.79 10.57 -0.35
N ARG A 77 -13.85 11.01 -1.03
CA ARG A 77 -13.78 11.89 -2.20
C ARG A 77 -13.28 13.29 -1.87
N ARG A 78 -13.73 13.87 -0.74
CA ARG A 78 -13.43 15.26 -0.39
C ARG A 78 -12.08 15.41 0.32
N ASN A 79 -11.88 14.65 1.39
CA ASN A 79 -10.79 14.87 2.34
C ASN A 79 -9.95 13.62 2.57
N GLY A 80 -10.52 12.42 2.39
CA GLY A 80 -9.88 11.18 2.77
C GLY A 80 -8.56 10.97 2.05
N LEU A 81 -8.43 11.32 0.77
CA LEU A 81 -7.14 11.18 0.07
C LEU A 81 -6.02 12.07 0.61
N ASN A 82 -6.34 13.17 1.31
CA ASN A 82 -5.37 14.18 1.71
C ASN A 82 -4.75 13.94 3.09
N ASP A 83 -5.42 13.18 3.97
CA ASP A 83 -4.96 12.96 5.34
C ASP A 83 -4.84 11.46 5.68
N PRO A 84 -3.63 10.88 5.62
CA PRO A 84 -3.42 9.46 5.89
C PRO A 84 -3.62 9.06 7.35
N TYR A 85 -3.64 10.01 8.28
CA TYR A 85 -3.82 9.73 9.70
C TYR A 85 -5.29 9.45 10.02
N SER A 86 -6.22 10.03 9.27
CA SER A 86 -7.66 9.80 9.46
C SER A 86 -8.18 8.53 8.78
N TRP A 87 -7.41 7.87 7.91
CA TRP A 87 -7.86 6.65 7.19
C TRP A 87 -8.33 5.53 8.12
N LEU A 88 -7.51 5.16 9.09
CA LEU A 88 -7.80 4.09 10.02
C LEU A 88 -8.98 4.44 10.94
N PRO A 89 -8.98 5.56 11.69
CA PRO A 89 -10.10 5.88 12.56
C PRO A 89 -11.41 6.11 11.79
N ALA A 90 -11.39 6.76 10.63
CA ALA A 90 -12.60 6.96 9.82
C ALA A 90 -13.17 5.63 9.31
N THR A 91 -12.31 4.75 8.78
CA THR A 91 -12.76 3.44 8.29
C THR A 91 -13.30 2.58 9.43
N VAL A 92 -12.55 2.45 10.53
CA VAL A 92 -12.95 1.63 11.68
C VAL A 92 -14.25 2.14 12.31
N LEU A 93 -14.37 3.46 12.51
CA LEU A 93 -15.59 4.06 13.05
C LEU A 93 -16.78 3.77 12.15
N MET A 94 -16.68 4.06 10.85
CA MET A 94 -17.81 3.91 9.93
C MET A 94 -18.19 2.44 9.71
N THR A 95 -17.23 1.53 9.53
CA THR A 95 -17.54 0.10 9.39
C THR A 95 -18.06 -0.50 10.69
N GLY A 96 -17.56 -0.03 11.84
CA GLY A 96 -18.07 -0.40 13.16
C GLY A 96 -19.52 0.05 13.34
N THR A 97 -19.84 1.28 12.98
CA THR A 97 -21.21 1.81 13.00
C THR A 97 -22.14 1.02 12.08
N GLN A 98 -21.72 0.68 10.86
CA GLN A 98 -22.50 -0.17 9.96
C GLN A 98 -22.78 -1.56 10.53
N LEU A 99 -21.81 -2.13 11.23
CA LEU A 99 -21.95 -3.45 11.84
C LEU A 99 -22.92 -3.43 13.02
N VAL A 100 -22.79 -2.44 13.91
CA VAL A 100 -23.61 -2.30 15.12
C VAL A 100 -25.04 -1.85 14.81
N LEU A 101 -25.22 -0.92 13.88
CA LEU A 101 -26.54 -0.35 13.56
C LEU A 101 -27.24 -1.04 12.37
N GLY A 102 -26.48 -1.70 11.49
CA GLY A 102 -26.98 -2.33 10.28
C GLY A 102 -27.02 -3.84 10.37
N VAL A 103 -25.84 -4.47 10.36
CA VAL A 103 -25.69 -5.93 10.19
C VAL A 103 -26.28 -6.70 11.37
N LEU A 104 -25.93 -6.34 12.61
CA LEU A 104 -26.41 -7.08 13.79
C LEU A 104 -27.93 -6.95 13.98
N PRO A 105 -28.54 -5.74 13.95
CA PRO A 105 -29.98 -5.61 14.07
C PRO A 105 -30.72 -6.24 12.88
N GLY A 106 -30.24 -6.04 11.66
CA GLY A 106 -30.84 -6.64 10.45
C GLY A 106 -30.85 -8.16 10.50
N SER A 107 -29.75 -8.77 10.96
CA SER A 107 -29.65 -10.23 11.12
C SER A 107 -30.60 -10.75 12.20
N ALA A 108 -30.68 -10.05 13.34
CA ALA A 108 -31.58 -10.43 14.42
C ALA A 108 -33.06 -10.37 14.00
N ILE A 109 -33.46 -9.32 13.25
CA ILE A 109 -34.81 -9.16 12.72
C ILE A 109 -35.12 -10.25 11.69
N ALA A 110 -34.23 -10.48 10.73
CA ALA A 110 -34.42 -11.47 9.68
C ALA A 110 -34.53 -12.91 10.25
N LEU A 111 -33.72 -13.26 11.26
CA LEU A 111 -33.81 -14.55 11.95
C LEU A 111 -35.13 -14.75 12.69
N ARG A 112 -35.69 -13.70 13.30
CA ARG A 112 -36.96 -13.77 14.03
C ARG A 112 -38.16 -13.93 13.10
N LEU A 113 -38.16 -13.23 11.98
CA LEU A 113 -39.30 -13.19 11.05
C LEU A 113 -39.28 -14.33 10.03
N THR A 114 -38.11 -14.91 9.77
CA THR A 114 -37.90 -15.85 8.66
C THR A 114 -36.99 -17.00 9.08
N PRO A 115 -37.46 -17.91 9.97
CA PRO A 115 -36.63 -18.99 10.51
C PRO A 115 -36.12 -19.94 9.43
N HIS A 116 -36.86 -20.13 8.34
CA HIS A 116 -36.44 -20.95 7.20
C HIS A 116 -35.24 -20.38 6.44
N ALA A 117 -34.94 -19.08 6.59
CA ALA A 117 -33.78 -18.42 5.98
C ALA A 117 -32.57 -18.36 6.91
N ALA A 118 -32.56 -19.07 8.05
CA ALA A 118 -31.54 -18.92 9.08
C ALA A 118 -30.10 -19.16 8.58
N LEU A 119 -29.90 -20.10 7.66
CA LEU A 119 -28.59 -20.35 7.07
C LEU A 119 -28.10 -19.14 6.26
N ALA A 120 -28.96 -18.57 5.42
CA ALA A 120 -28.64 -17.41 4.60
C ALA A 120 -28.36 -16.17 5.47
N VAL A 121 -29.16 -15.95 6.52
CA VAL A 121 -28.96 -14.81 7.44
C VAL A 121 -27.65 -14.94 8.21
N LYS A 122 -27.30 -16.16 8.69
CA LYS A 122 -26.00 -16.40 9.35
C LYS A 122 -24.82 -16.16 8.40
N ALA A 123 -24.93 -16.61 7.15
CA ALA A 123 -23.90 -16.38 6.14
C ALA A 123 -23.71 -14.87 5.84
N LEU A 124 -24.81 -14.13 5.68
CA LEU A 124 -24.78 -12.68 5.47
C LEU A 124 -24.19 -11.93 6.67
N CYS A 125 -24.53 -12.34 7.90
CA CYS A 125 -23.94 -11.78 9.12
C CYS A 125 -22.42 -12.02 9.17
N ALA A 126 -21.98 -13.26 8.92
CA ALA A 126 -20.55 -13.60 8.89
C ALA A 126 -19.79 -12.79 7.81
N LEU A 127 -20.38 -12.62 6.63
CA LEU A 127 -19.81 -11.82 5.55
C LEU A 127 -19.67 -10.34 5.95
N GLY A 128 -20.66 -9.78 6.66
CA GLY A 128 -20.60 -8.42 7.20
C GLY A 128 -19.54 -8.23 8.28
N MET A 129 -19.27 -9.24 9.11
CA MET A 129 -18.18 -9.19 10.10
C MET A 129 -16.81 -9.26 9.41
N LEU A 130 -16.66 -10.12 8.41
CA LEU A 130 -15.43 -10.25 7.63
C LEU A 130 -15.12 -8.97 6.82
N SER A 131 -16.13 -8.33 6.24
CA SER A 131 -15.95 -7.06 5.51
C SER A 131 -15.49 -5.93 6.43
N ALA A 132 -16.07 -5.82 7.63
CA ALA A 132 -15.66 -4.82 8.62
C ALA A 132 -14.22 -5.05 9.12
N GLY A 133 -13.87 -6.31 9.45
CA GLY A 133 -12.53 -6.67 9.91
C GLY A 133 -11.46 -6.43 8.84
N SER A 134 -11.72 -6.87 7.60
CA SER A 134 -10.80 -6.67 6.48
C SER A 134 -10.62 -5.20 6.12
N SER A 135 -11.66 -4.37 6.24
CA SER A 135 -11.57 -2.92 6.01
C SER A 135 -10.56 -2.26 6.93
N GLY A 136 -10.57 -2.61 8.23
CA GLY A 136 -9.60 -2.08 9.20
C GLY A 136 -8.17 -2.53 8.92
N VAL A 137 -7.97 -3.79 8.52
CA VAL A 137 -6.65 -4.32 8.14
C VAL A 137 -6.13 -3.64 6.88
N LEU A 138 -6.96 -3.49 5.84
CA LEU A 138 -6.58 -2.82 4.60
C LEU A 138 -6.29 -1.33 4.81
N ALA A 139 -7.08 -0.63 5.63
CA ALA A 139 -6.80 0.76 5.99
C ALA A 139 -5.46 0.90 6.75
N ARG A 140 -5.17 -0.06 7.64
CA ARG A 140 -3.87 -0.13 8.33
C ARG A 140 -2.73 -0.40 7.36
N MET A 141 -2.91 -1.33 6.43
CA MET A 141 -1.92 -1.63 5.39
C MET A 141 -1.70 -0.43 4.48
N ALA A 142 -2.76 0.22 3.99
CA ALA A 142 -2.66 1.46 3.19
C ALA A 142 -1.86 2.53 3.93
N ARG A 143 -2.18 2.75 5.22
CA ARG A 143 -1.45 3.68 6.07
C ARG A 143 0.01 3.28 6.22
N ARG A 144 0.31 2.00 6.49
CA ARG A 144 1.69 1.51 6.60
C ARG A 144 2.44 1.60 5.28
N THR A 145 1.86 1.21 4.15
CA THR A 145 2.52 1.30 2.84
C THR A 145 2.87 2.74 2.46
N LEU A 146 2.10 3.72 2.92
CA LEU A 146 2.41 5.14 2.69
C LEU A 146 3.32 5.76 3.77
N LEU A 147 3.11 5.42 5.05
CA LEU A 147 3.74 6.09 6.19
C LEU A 147 4.84 5.28 6.90
N ASP A 148 4.84 3.94 6.83
CA ASP A 148 5.99 3.18 7.29
C ASP A 148 7.09 3.49 6.28
N SER A 149 7.97 4.42 6.67
CA SER A 149 9.10 4.91 5.90
C SER A 149 9.95 3.73 5.42
N PRO A 150 9.90 3.31 4.14
CA PRO A 150 10.78 2.27 3.62
C PRO A 150 11.96 2.91 2.89
N LEU A 151 12.33 4.13 3.28
CA LEU A 151 13.52 4.78 2.79
C LEU A 151 14.30 5.26 4.00
N LEU A 152 15.12 4.34 4.50
CA LEU A 152 16.45 4.64 5.05
C LEU A 152 17.17 5.71 4.18
N GLU A 153 16.83 5.81 2.89
CA GLU A 153 17.29 6.83 1.96
C GLU A 153 16.79 8.27 2.20
N LEU A 154 15.61 8.47 2.78
CA LEU A 154 15.03 9.81 3.01
C LEU A 154 15.37 10.39 4.39
N GLY A 155 16.23 9.74 5.19
CA GLY A 155 16.76 10.28 6.45
C GLY A 155 15.78 10.33 7.64
N SER A 156 14.53 9.92 7.39
CA SER A 156 13.38 9.85 8.30
C SER A 156 13.58 8.84 9.42
N THR A 157 14.24 9.24 10.51
CA THR A 157 14.35 8.41 11.72
C THR A 157 13.68 9.08 12.90
N GLY A 158 12.51 8.59 13.32
CA GLY A 158 11.93 9.08 14.54
C GLY A 158 12.80 8.79 15.77
N PHE A 159 13.63 9.75 16.16
CA PHE A 159 14.51 9.64 17.31
C PHE A 159 13.76 10.05 18.57
N PRO A 160 13.48 9.13 19.50
CA PRO A 160 12.75 9.45 20.69
C PRO A 160 13.56 10.27 21.70
N LEU A 161 13.29 11.56 21.83
CA LEU A 161 13.85 12.37 22.92
C LEU A 161 12.87 12.50 24.06
N VAL A 162 13.29 12.05 25.25
CA VAL A 162 12.59 12.34 26.51
C VAL A 162 13.03 13.72 26.97
N LEU A 163 12.20 14.74 26.71
CA LEU A 163 12.45 16.09 27.20
C LEU A 163 12.04 16.17 28.67
N ALA A 164 12.95 16.63 29.54
CA ALA A 164 12.62 16.97 30.92
C ALA A 164 12.17 18.44 30.99
N GLY A 165 10.90 18.69 31.34
CA GLY A 165 10.36 20.02 31.62
C GLY A 165 9.22 20.50 30.71
N PRO A 166 8.60 21.67 31.01
CA PRO A 166 7.52 22.25 30.22
C PRO A 166 8.09 22.94 28.97
N ALA A 167 8.39 22.16 27.93
CA ALA A 167 8.85 22.70 26.65
C ALA A 167 7.66 23.12 25.78
N HIS A 168 7.65 24.38 25.33
CA HIS A 168 6.72 24.90 24.32
C HIS A 168 7.47 24.96 22.98
N VAL A 169 6.91 24.35 21.93
CA VAL A 169 7.52 24.30 20.59
C VAL A 169 6.63 25.03 19.58
N VAL A 170 7.26 25.91 18.78
CA VAL A 170 6.65 26.63 17.65
C VAL A 170 6.95 25.85 16.36
N ILE A 171 5.92 25.66 15.53
CA ILE A 171 5.89 24.70 14.42
C ILE A 171 6.42 25.36 13.13
N GLY A 172 7.49 24.80 12.57
CA GLY A 172 7.91 24.95 11.16
C GLY A 172 7.77 23.62 10.40
N ASN A 173 8.09 23.59 9.10
CA ASN A 173 7.84 22.51 8.13
C ASN A 173 8.34 21.07 8.47
N ASP A 174 9.00 20.87 9.62
CA ASP A 174 9.37 19.54 10.12
C ASP A 174 8.33 19.07 11.14
N ARG A 175 7.65 17.97 10.83
CA ARG A 175 6.55 17.45 11.65
C ARG A 175 7.08 16.70 12.87
N ILE A 176 6.95 17.32 14.05
CA ILE A 176 7.17 16.65 15.33
C ILE A 176 5.91 15.85 15.70
N ASP A 177 6.01 14.52 15.78
CA ASP A 177 4.92 13.65 16.24
C ASP A 177 5.02 13.49 17.77
N TRP A 178 4.05 14.04 18.50
CA TRP A 178 3.98 13.91 19.96
C TRP A 178 3.29 12.60 20.34
N LYS A 179 4.07 11.63 20.85
CA LYS A 179 3.52 10.48 21.57
C LYS A 179 4.09 10.45 22.99
N GLY A 180 3.44 11.19 23.90
CA GLY A 180 3.93 11.38 25.26
C GLY A 180 5.15 12.32 25.31
N ALA A 181 6.09 12.09 26.23
CA ALA A 181 7.31 12.89 26.40
C ALA A 181 8.36 12.67 25.30
N ARG A 182 8.00 12.14 24.13
CA ARG A 182 8.90 11.60 23.11
C ARG A 182 8.81 12.44 21.82
N VAL A 183 9.84 13.23 21.52
CA VAL A 183 9.99 13.94 20.23
C VAL A 183 10.62 13.01 19.20
N SER A 184 10.45 13.25 17.90
CA SER A 184 10.94 12.43 16.79
C SER A 184 11.35 13.34 15.64
N PHE A 185 12.57 13.21 15.11
CA PHE A 185 13.14 14.08 14.06
C PHE A 185 13.32 13.37 12.73
N ASP A 186 12.69 13.87 11.66
CA ASP A 186 12.69 13.18 10.38
C ASP A 186 13.97 13.42 9.55
N ARG A 187 14.76 14.46 9.79
CA ARG A 187 16.06 14.64 9.11
C ARG A 187 17.01 15.45 9.97
N ILE A 188 18.01 14.78 10.54
CA ILE A 188 19.13 15.44 11.21
C ILE A 188 20.24 15.58 10.16
N GLY A 189 20.49 16.81 9.72
CA GLY A 189 21.55 17.11 8.75
C GLY A 189 22.92 17.08 9.41
N HIS A 190 23.08 17.77 10.54
CA HIS A 190 24.26 17.64 11.37
C HIS A 190 23.94 17.93 12.85
N VAL A 191 24.86 17.53 13.72
CA VAL A 191 24.72 17.66 15.16
C VAL A 191 25.90 18.50 15.67
N SER A 192 25.61 19.55 16.44
CA SER A 192 26.61 20.32 17.16
C SER A 192 26.30 20.35 18.65
N THR A 193 27.28 20.73 19.46
CA THR A 193 27.14 20.82 20.92
C THR A 193 27.22 22.27 21.37
N GLU A 194 26.33 22.67 22.26
CA GLU A 194 26.37 23.95 22.99
C GLU A 194 26.48 23.68 24.50
N ALA A 195 26.84 24.71 25.26
CA ALA A 195 27.04 24.60 26.71
C ALA A 195 25.81 24.05 27.46
N SER A 196 24.61 24.24 26.93
CA SER A 196 23.33 23.83 27.53
C SER A 196 22.64 22.65 26.84
N GLY A 197 23.25 22.03 25.82
CA GLY A 197 22.61 20.92 25.13
C GLY A 197 23.18 20.53 23.77
N LEU A 198 22.44 19.65 23.10
CA LEU A 198 22.70 19.16 21.76
C LEU A 198 21.91 19.99 20.75
N VAL A 199 22.58 20.60 19.78
CA VAL A 199 21.90 21.31 18.69
C VAL A 199 21.76 20.38 17.50
N LEU A 200 20.52 20.04 17.18
CA LEU A 200 20.16 19.24 16.02
C LEU A 200 19.81 20.18 14.87
N HIS A 201 20.63 20.19 13.83
CA HIS A 201 20.35 20.98 12.63
C HIS A 201 19.55 20.13 11.66
N THR A 202 18.31 20.54 11.43
CA THR A 202 17.38 19.93 10.48
C THR A 202 17.15 20.87 9.30
N ALA A 203 16.38 20.42 8.31
CA ALA A 203 16.03 21.27 7.17
C ALA A 203 15.18 22.49 7.57
N SER A 204 14.43 22.42 8.68
CA SER A 204 13.65 23.55 9.20
C SER A 204 14.40 24.48 10.15
N GLY A 205 15.65 24.16 10.52
CA GLY A 205 16.46 25.00 11.39
C GLY A 205 17.22 24.22 12.46
N ALA A 206 17.72 24.92 13.46
CA ALA A 206 18.50 24.36 14.56
C ALA A 206 17.62 24.16 15.81
N TRP A 207 17.75 23.01 16.45
CA TRP A 207 16.95 22.62 17.62
C TRP A 207 17.86 22.25 18.79
N THR A 208 17.83 23.04 19.86
CA THR A 208 18.62 22.75 21.06
C THR A 208 17.85 21.82 22.00
N VAL A 209 18.38 20.62 22.18
CA VAL A 209 17.87 19.59 23.08
C VAL A 209 18.69 19.63 24.36
N PRO A 210 18.08 19.95 25.52
CA PRO A 210 18.79 19.91 26.79
C PRO A 210 19.19 18.47 27.12
N VAL A 211 20.47 18.24 27.35
CA VAL A 211 21.05 16.95 27.77
C VAL A 211 22.07 17.21 28.86
N ALA A 212 22.09 16.34 29.87
CA ALA A 212 23.00 16.48 31.01
C ALA A 212 24.48 16.44 30.61
N ASP A 213 24.81 15.66 29.57
CA ASP A 213 26.15 15.56 29.00
C ASP A 213 26.07 15.67 27.47
N PRO A 214 26.25 16.89 26.91
CA PRO A 214 26.24 17.11 25.47
C PRO A 214 27.33 16.34 24.72
N ALA A 215 28.49 16.12 25.35
CA ALA A 215 29.62 15.46 24.71
C ALA A 215 29.37 13.96 24.55
N ALA A 216 28.93 13.28 25.62
CA ALA A 216 28.58 11.86 25.55
C ALA A 216 27.39 11.62 24.61
N ALA A 217 26.36 12.48 24.67
CA ALA A 217 25.20 12.35 23.80
C ALA A 217 25.55 12.59 22.32
N HIS A 218 26.42 13.56 22.02
CA HIS A 218 26.92 13.80 20.67
C HIS A 218 27.74 12.60 20.15
N ALA A 219 28.62 12.03 20.97
CA ALA A 219 29.42 10.86 20.59
C ALA A 219 28.52 9.65 20.28
N LEU A 220 27.48 9.41 21.08
CA LEU A 220 26.51 8.34 20.85
C LEU A 220 25.72 8.57 19.56
N LEU A 221 25.24 9.79 19.32
CA LEU A 221 24.55 10.15 18.09
C LEU A 221 25.43 9.96 16.85
N ARG A 222 26.70 10.41 16.89
CA ARG A 222 27.63 10.20 15.77
C ARG A 222 27.86 8.72 15.49
N ARG A 223 28.07 7.90 16.53
CA ARG A 223 28.23 6.45 16.36
C ARG A 223 26.98 5.81 15.77
N ARG A 224 25.80 6.28 16.18
CA ARG A 224 24.52 5.76 15.66
C ARG A 224 24.29 6.17 14.20
N LEU A 225 24.59 7.42 13.84
CA LEU A 225 24.52 7.92 12.47
C LEU A 225 25.47 7.14 11.55
N ALA A 226 26.72 6.92 11.97
CA ALA A 226 27.68 6.13 11.20
C ALA A 226 27.21 4.68 10.99
N TRP A 227 26.70 4.04 12.05
CA TRP A 227 26.11 2.69 11.93
C TRP A 227 24.91 2.67 10.96
N TRP A 228 24.08 3.70 10.96
CA TRP A 228 22.97 3.79 10.00
C TRP A 228 23.44 3.98 8.57
N GLU A 229 24.43 4.83 8.32
CA GLU A 229 25.03 5.00 7.00
C GLU A 229 25.60 3.68 6.47
N GLU A 230 26.28 2.91 7.33
CA GLU A 230 26.75 1.57 6.99
C GLU A 230 25.59 0.63 6.63
N GLN A 231 24.54 0.59 7.44
CA GLN A 231 23.35 -0.22 7.15
C GLN A 231 22.64 0.20 5.86
N ARG A 232 22.62 1.50 5.54
CA ARG A 232 22.08 2.01 4.26
C ARG A 232 22.85 1.46 3.08
N LEU A 233 24.17 1.55 3.14
CA LEU A 233 25.05 1.04 2.08
C LEU A 233 24.89 -0.46 1.91
N VAL A 234 24.83 -1.20 3.01
CA VAL A 234 24.60 -2.66 2.99
C VAL A 234 23.24 -2.99 2.37
N ALA A 235 22.17 -2.29 2.76
CA ALA A 235 20.83 -2.53 2.22
C ALA A 235 20.73 -2.21 0.72
N ALA A 236 21.28 -1.07 0.29
CA ALA A 236 21.33 -0.68 -1.12
C ALA A 236 22.12 -1.70 -1.96
N GLU A 237 23.23 -2.22 -1.42
CA GLU A 237 24.01 -3.25 -2.09
C GLU A 237 23.25 -4.60 -2.17
N HIS A 238 22.49 -4.97 -1.13
CA HIS A 238 21.63 -6.16 -1.18
C HIS A 238 20.52 -6.01 -2.21
N GLU A 239 19.87 -4.83 -2.29
CA GLU A 239 18.82 -4.57 -3.28
C GLU A 239 19.38 -4.57 -4.70
N ARG A 240 20.56 -3.96 -4.90
CA ARG A 240 21.28 -4.00 -6.19
C ARG A 240 21.60 -5.43 -6.61
N ARG A 241 22.12 -6.26 -5.69
CA ARG A 241 22.38 -7.68 -5.97
C ARG A 241 21.10 -8.43 -6.32
N HIS A 242 20.06 -8.26 -5.51
CA HIS A 242 18.78 -8.90 -5.76
C HIS A 242 18.19 -8.51 -7.13
N TYR A 243 18.30 -7.25 -7.52
CA TYR A 243 17.89 -6.80 -8.84
C TYR A 243 18.71 -7.45 -9.96
N LEU A 244 20.05 -7.51 -9.82
CA LEU A 244 20.91 -8.16 -10.81
C LEU A 244 20.63 -9.66 -10.91
N ASP A 245 20.38 -10.34 -9.79
CA ASP A 245 20.00 -11.74 -9.76
C ASP A 245 18.66 -11.98 -10.47
N LEU A 246 17.68 -11.10 -10.24
CA LEU A 246 16.40 -11.14 -10.95
C LEU A 246 16.58 -10.94 -12.46
N VAL A 247 17.38 -9.95 -12.86
CA VAL A 247 17.67 -9.69 -14.28
C VAL A 247 18.38 -10.89 -14.91
N ALA A 248 19.33 -11.53 -14.21
CA ALA A 248 19.99 -12.74 -14.67
C ALA A 248 18.99 -13.91 -14.81
N SER A 249 18.11 -14.13 -13.81
CA SER A 249 17.09 -15.17 -13.90
C SER A 249 16.10 -14.93 -15.05
N LEU A 250 15.75 -13.68 -15.32
CA LEU A 250 14.88 -13.32 -16.43
C LEU A 250 15.59 -13.52 -17.78
N ALA A 251 16.90 -13.33 -17.85
CA ALA A 251 17.68 -13.57 -19.06
C ALA A 251 17.79 -15.07 -19.41
N GLU A 252 17.71 -15.95 -18.41
CA GLU A 252 17.71 -17.41 -18.62
C GLU A 252 16.35 -17.96 -19.10
N ILE A 253 15.26 -17.22 -18.87
CA ILE A 253 13.92 -17.62 -19.33
C ILE A 253 13.85 -17.54 -20.85
N SER A 254 13.49 -18.66 -21.47
CA SER A 254 13.24 -18.75 -22.90
C SER A 254 11.98 -19.55 -23.17
N GLY A 255 11.21 -19.10 -24.16
CA GLY A 255 10.02 -19.78 -24.62
C GLY A 255 10.30 -20.52 -25.92
N VAL A 256 9.74 -21.73 -26.07
CA VAL A 256 9.93 -22.55 -27.27
C VAL A 256 8.58 -22.90 -27.90
N GLY A 257 8.45 -22.62 -29.19
CA GLY A 257 7.29 -23.01 -30.00
C GLY A 257 7.72 -23.94 -31.12
N MET A 258 7.18 -25.16 -31.16
CA MET A 258 7.46 -26.13 -32.23
C MET A 258 6.18 -26.61 -32.90
N ARG A 259 6.17 -26.64 -34.25
CA ARG A 259 5.09 -27.20 -35.05
C ARG A 259 5.56 -27.58 -36.45
N GLY A 260 5.25 -28.81 -36.88
CA GLY A 260 5.38 -29.23 -38.28
C GLY A 260 6.78 -29.02 -38.88
N GLY A 261 7.84 -29.28 -38.11
CA GLY A 261 9.23 -29.11 -38.54
C GLY A 261 9.82 -27.71 -38.35
N VAL A 262 9.03 -26.74 -37.89
CA VAL A 262 9.47 -25.37 -37.56
C VAL A 262 9.54 -25.22 -36.04
N GLY A 263 10.69 -24.79 -35.53
CA GLY A 263 10.91 -24.41 -34.14
C GLY A 263 11.33 -22.95 -34.04
N VAL A 264 10.76 -22.20 -33.10
CA VAL A 264 11.14 -20.82 -32.77
C VAL A 264 11.45 -20.74 -31.28
N THR A 265 12.59 -20.15 -30.93
CA THR A 265 12.95 -19.81 -29.55
C THR A 265 12.91 -18.30 -29.37
N VAL A 266 12.38 -17.85 -28.24
CA VAL A 266 12.33 -16.43 -27.87
C VAL A 266 12.89 -16.24 -26.47
N ASP A 267 13.47 -15.07 -26.20
CA ASP A 267 13.86 -14.67 -24.84
C ASP A 267 12.65 -14.20 -24.02
N SER A 268 12.90 -13.83 -22.76
CA SER A 268 11.89 -13.28 -21.84
C SER A 268 11.24 -11.97 -22.30
N ASN A 269 11.87 -11.24 -23.23
CA ASN A 269 11.30 -10.04 -23.86
C ASN A 269 10.44 -10.38 -25.10
N GLY A 270 10.39 -11.65 -25.50
CA GLY A 270 9.68 -12.11 -26.68
C GLY A 270 10.41 -11.83 -28.00
N VAL A 271 11.71 -11.52 -27.93
CA VAL A 271 12.61 -11.37 -29.08
C VAL A 271 13.06 -12.76 -29.54
N THR A 272 12.98 -13.03 -30.84
CA THR A 272 13.40 -14.31 -31.42
C THR A 272 14.91 -14.48 -31.35
N THR A 273 15.36 -15.50 -30.63
CA THR A 273 16.78 -15.84 -30.44
C THR A 273 17.25 -16.97 -31.35
N GLY A 274 16.32 -17.76 -31.89
CA GLY A 274 16.64 -18.90 -32.73
C GLY A 274 15.45 -19.39 -33.55
N ILE A 275 15.75 -19.90 -34.74
CA ILE A 275 14.79 -20.54 -35.63
C ILE A 275 15.41 -21.85 -36.12
N ALA A 276 14.72 -22.96 -35.91
CA ALA A 276 15.11 -24.29 -36.38
C ALA A 276 14.12 -24.75 -37.45
N LEU A 277 14.63 -25.11 -38.63
CA LEU A 277 13.82 -25.62 -39.74
C LEU A 277 14.28 -27.03 -40.09
N SER A 278 13.37 -27.99 -40.07
CA SER A 278 13.66 -29.35 -40.51
C SER A 278 13.70 -29.43 -42.04
N PRO A 279 14.35 -30.46 -42.62
CA PRO A 279 14.39 -30.64 -44.06
C PRO A 279 12.99 -30.77 -44.71
N ALA A 280 12.01 -31.28 -43.97
CA ALA A 280 10.62 -31.45 -44.43
C ALA A 280 9.89 -30.13 -44.72
N VAL A 281 10.46 -29.00 -44.30
CA VAL A 281 9.89 -27.66 -44.49
C VAL A 281 10.24 -27.10 -45.88
N ARG A 282 11.22 -27.68 -46.59
CA ARG A 282 11.73 -27.19 -47.88
C ARG A 282 10.70 -27.25 -49.02
N ASP A 283 9.81 -28.23 -48.95
CA ASP A 283 8.79 -28.47 -49.98
C ASP A 283 7.46 -27.76 -49.66
N LEU A 284 7.42 -26.96 -48.59
CA LEU A 284 6.22 -26.19 -48.23
C LEU A 284 6.12 -24.93 -49.07
N ASP A 285 4.89 -24.57 -49.38
CA ASP A 285 4.56 -23.27 -49.94
C ASP A 285 5.02 -22.13 -48.99
N PRO A 286 5.62 -21.04 -49.51
CA PRO A 286 6.13 -19.93 -48.70
C PRO A 286 5.10 -19.31 -47.75
N ASP A 287 3.84 -19.20 -48.15
CA ASP A 287 2.78 -18.61 -47.33
C ASP A 287 2.43 -19.55 -46.16
N VAL A 288 2.44 -20.86 -46.42
CA VAL A 288 2.24 -21.88 -45.38
C VAL A 288 3.40 -21.89 -44.40
N LEU A 289 4.64 -21.71 -44.87
CA LEU A 289 5.82 -21.59 -44.02
C LEU A 289 5.75 -20.34 -43.14
N ALA A 290 5.42 -19.17 -43.72
CA ALA A 290 5.28 -17.92 -42.98
C ALA A 290 4.20 -18.03 -41.88
N ALA A 291 3.04 -18.61 -42.20
CA ALA A 291 1.98 -18.84 -41.22
C ALA A 291 2.44 -19.77 -40.08
N ARG A 292 3.19 -20.84 -40.39
CA ARG A 292 3.74 -21.76 -39.37
C ARG A 292 4.79 -21.08 -38.48
N LEU A 293 5.64 -20.24 -39.05
CA LEU A 293 6.64 -19.47 -38.29
C LEU A 293 5.96 -18.49 -37.32
N MET A 294 4.91 -17.80 -37.75
CA MET A 294 4.17 -16.87 -36.90
C MET A 294 3.45 -17.60 -35.75
N ASP A 295 2.78 -18.74 -36.01
CA ASP A 295 2.16 -19.56 -34.96
C ASP A 295 3.20 -20.11 -33.97
N CYS A 296 4.36 -20.57 -34.44
CA CYS A 296 5.45 -20.97 -33.54
C CYS A 296 6.00 -19.81 -32.71
N ALA A 297 6.14 -18.62 -33.28
CA ALA A 297 6.59 -17.43 -32.57
C ALA A 297 5.59 -16.97 -31.49
N GLU A 298 4.29 -17.01 -31.79
CA GLU A 298 3.24 -16.70 -30.81
C GLU A 298 3.21 -17.71 -29.67
N ARG A 299 3.35 -19.00 -29.96
CA ARG A 299 3.46 -20.06 -28.95
C ARG A 299 4.69 -19.88 -28.08
N ALA A 300 5.85 -19.61 -28.69
CA ALA A 300 7.10 -19.34 -27.98
C ALA A 300 6.94 -18.14 -27.03
N ARG A 301 6.32 -17.04 -27.49
CA ARG A 301 6.04 -15.86 -26.65
C ARG A 301 5.05 -16.17 -25.52
N SER A 302 4.00 -16.93 -25.80
CA SER A 302 3.05 -17.37 -24.77
C SER A 302 3.72 -18.27 -23.74
N ASP A 303 4.69 -19.07 -24.16
CA ASP A 303 5.44 -19.95 -23.27
C ASP A 303 6.39 -19.16 -22.36
N ALA A 304 7.19 -18.25 -22.93
CA ALA A 304 8.05 -17.35 -22.17
C ALA A 304 7.24 -16.53 -21.13
N ARG A 305 6.07 -16.00 -21.51
CA ARG A 305 5.18 -15.26 -20.61
C ARG A 305 4.57 -16.08 -19.47
N ARG A 306 4.48 -17.41 -19.61
CA ARG A 306 4.01 -18.27 -18.52
C ARG A 306 5.13 -18.58 -17.52
N GLN A 307 6.39 -18.46 -17.95
CA GLN A 307 7.56 -18.72 -17.12
C GLN A 307 8.00 -17.48 -16.32
N VAL A 308 7.70 -16.27 -16.82
CA VAL A 308 7.85 -14.97 -16.10
C VAL A 308 6.73 -14.77 -15.09
#